data_AF-A0A7C5TR14-F1
#
_entry.id   AF-A0A7C5TR14-F1
#
_cell.length_a   1.000
_cell.length_b   1.000
_cell.length_c   1.000
_cell.angle_alpha   90.00
_cell.angle_beta   90.00
_cell.angle_gamma   90.00
#
_symmetry.space_group_name_H-M   'P 1'
#
loop_
_entity.id
_entity.type
_entity.pdbx_description
1 polymer ?
#
loop_
_entity_poly.entity_id
_entity_poly.type
_entity_poly.pdbx_seq_one_letter_code
_entity_poly.pdbx_strand_id
1 'polypeptide(L)' 'MAATTLRLLSYNIQAGIGAGRYRDYLTGSWRHVLPDRRTLANLDAIARLLRRYDLVGLQEVDGGSLRSAFLDQARYLAHR' A
#
# COMPACT_ATOMS: atom_id res chain seq x y z
N MET A 1 5.20 16.42 -33.92
CA MET A 1 5.64 15.63 -32.75
C MET A 1 4.45 14.79 -32.31
N ALA A 2 4.61 13.48 -32.11
CA ALA A 2 3.54 12.67 -31.53
C ALA A 2 3.31 13.15 -30.09
N ALA A 3 2.05 13.30 -29.67
CA ALA A 3 1.73 13.69 -28.31
C ALA A 3 2.08 12.54 -27.35
N THR A 4 2.96 12.79 -26.39
CA THR A 4 3.28 11.82 -25.33
C THR A 4 2.14 11.79 -24.32
N THR A 5 1.57 10.62 -24.07
CA THR A 5 0.55 10.44 -23.01
C THR A 5 1.25 10.00 -21.74
N LEU A 6 1.03 10.73 -20.63
CA LEU A 6 1.55 10.40 -19.31
C LEU A 6 0.43 9.77 -18.46
N ARG A 7 0.70 8.61 -17.85
CA ARG A 7 -0.26 7.89 -16.99
C ARG A 7 0.06 8.17 -15.53
N LEU A 8 -0.89 8.82 -14.85
CA LEU A 8 -0.77 9.26 -13.46
C LEU A 8 -1.66 8.43 -12.54
N LEU A 9 -1.17 8.10 -11.36
CA LEU A 9 -1.96 7.49 -10.28
C LEU A 9 -1.74 8.24 -8.97
N SER A 10 -2.82 8.56 -8.28
CA SER A 10 -2.79 8.90 -6.85
C SER A 10 -3.55 7.81 -6.10
N TYR A 11 -2.94 7.24 -5.07
CA TYR A 11 -3.55 6.12 -4.36
C TYR A 11 -3.23 6.16 -2.86
N ASN A 12 -4.28 6.19 -2.05
CA ASN A 12 -4.21 5.95 -0.62
C ASN A 12 -4.19 4.44 -0.35
N ILE A 13 -3.06 3.94 0.14
CA ILE A 13 -2.86 2.51 0.35
C ILE A 13 -3.20 2.06 1.78
N GLN A 14 -3.53 3.00 2.68
CA GLN A 14 -3.90 2.73 4.07
C GLN A 14 -2.92 1.78 4.78
N ALA A 15 -1.62 2.04 4.61
CA ALA A 15 -0.52 1.19 5.08
C ALA A 15 -0.62 -0.30 4.69
N GLY A 16 -1.36 -0.63 3.63
CA GLY A 16 -1.58 -2.01 3.16
C GLY A 16 -2.51 -2.84 4.04
N ILE A 17 -3.16 -2.27 5.07
CA ILE A 17 -4.00 -3.03 6.02
C ILE A 17 -5.22 -3.64 5.30
N GLY A 18 -5.93 -2.81 4.54
CA GLY A 18 -7.19 -3.18 3.88
C GLY A 18 -8.32 -3.51 4.87
N ALA A 19 -9.55 -3.06 4.59
CA ALA A 19 -10.74 -3.44 5.36
C ALA A 19 -11.68 -4.24 4.45
N GLY A 20 -11.87 -5.53 4.73
CA GLY A 20 -12.70 -6.41 3.89
C GLY A 20 -14.14 -6.52 4.36
N ARG A 21 -14.40 -6.35 5.67
CA ARG A 21 -15.74 -6.49 6.27
C ARG A 21 -15.92 -5.55 7.45
N TYR A 22 -17.14 -5.07 7.69
CA TYR A 22 -17.48 -4.21 8.82
C TYR A 22 -17.10 -4.81 10.20
N ARG A 23 -17.12 -6.14 10.33
CA ARG A 23 -16.68 -6.86 11.54
C ARG A 23 -15.18 -6.70 11.82
N ASP A 24 -14.36 -6.41 10.81
CA ASP A 24 -12.92 -6.16 11.00
C ASP A 24 -12.65 -4.89 11.82
N TYR A 25 -13.61 -3.95 11.92
CA TYR A 25 -13.50 -2.81 12.84
C TYR A 25 -13.62 -3.19 14.32
N LEU A 26 -14.27 -4.30 14.62
CA LEU A 26 -14.46 -4.77 16.00
C LEU A 26 -13.40 -5.81 16.38
N THR A 27 -13.01 -6.70 15.45
CA THR A 27 -12.06 -7.79 15.71
C THR A 27 -10.64 -7.52 15.20
N GLY A 28 -10.44 -6.44 14.44
CA GLY A 28 -9.20 -6.14 13.71
C GLY A 28 -8.48 -4.88 14.16
N SER A 29 -8.93 -4.18 15.21
CA SER A 29 -8.30 -2.95 15.70
C SER A 29 -6.84 -3.13 16.09
N TRP A 30 -6.44 -4.34 16.49
CA TRP A 30 -5.05 -4.69 16.75
C TRP A 30 -4.16 -4.56 15.50
N ARG A 31 -4.69 -4.67 14.29
CA ARG A 31 -3.94 -4.52 13.02
C ARG A 31 -3.48 -3.10 12.75
N HIS A 32 -4.04 -2.11 13.45
CA HIS A 32 -3.49 -0.76 13.43
C HIS A 32 -2.19 -0.64 14.23
N VAL A 33 -1.85 -1.64 15.04
CA VAL A 33 -0.72 -1.60 15.98
C VAL A 33 0.26 -2.76 15.77
N LEU A 34 -0.22 -3.95 15.42
CA LEU A 34 0.57 -5.17 15.26
C LEU A 34 0.61 -5.65 13.79
N PRO A 35 1.65 -6.40 13.39
CA PRO A 35 1.79 -6.91 12.02
C PRO A 35 0.66 -7.85 11.59
N ASP A 36 0.12 -7.63 10.39
CA ASP A 36 -0.76 -8.58 9.71
C ASP A 36 -0.08 -9.15 8.46
N ARG A 37 -0.12 -10.47 8.28
CA ARG A 37 0.44 -11.16 7.10
C ARG A 37 -0.27 -10.74 5.81
N ARG A 38 -1.52 -10.28 5.90
CA ARG A 38 -2.28 -9.77 4.75
C ARG A 38 -1.69 -8.49 4.18
N THR A 39 -1.03 -7.68 5.01
CA THR A 39 -0.41 -6.43 4.58
C THR A 39 0.62 -6.64 3.48
N LEU A 40 1.47 -7.67 3.58
CA LEU A 40 2.44 -7.99 2.52
C LEU A 40 1.76 -8.42 1.21
N ALA A 41 0.73 -9.26 1.28
CA ALA A 41 -0.02 -9.68 0.10
C ALA A 41 -0.74 -8.49 -0.58
N ASN A 42 -1.26 -7.57 0.22
CA ASN A 42 -1.87 -6.33 -0.27
C ASN A 42 -0.82 -5.42 -0.92
N LEU A 43 0.35 -5.24 -0.30
CA LEU A 43 1.46 -4.46 -0.89
C LEU A 43 1.94 -5.08 -2.22
N ASP A 44 1.95 -6.40 -2.37
CA ASP A 44 2.27 -7.07 -3.63
C ASP A 44 1.20 -6.84 -4.71
N ALA A 45 -0.07 -6.80 -4.34
CA ALA A 45 -1.15 -6.43 -5.25
C ALA A 45 -1.04 -4.96 -5.68
N ILE A 46 -0.74 -4.07 -4.72
CA ILE A 46 -0.50 -2.64 -4.96
C ILE A 46 0.68 -2.48 -5.94
N ALA A 47 1.84 -3.08 -5.68
CA ALA A 47 3.03 -2.98 -6.54
C ALA A 47 2.71 -3.35 -8.01
N ARG A 48 1.98 -4.45 -8.23
CA ARG A 48 1.53 -4.85 -9.58
C ARG A 48 0.62 -3.82 -10.25
N LEU A 49 -0.22 -3.13 -9.49
CA LEU A 49 -1.04 -2.02 -9.99
C LEU A 49 -0.18 -0.80 -10.36
N LEU A 50 0.77 -0.41 -9.50
CA LEU A 50 1.60 0.78 -9.67
C LEU A 50 2.43 0.73 -10.96
N ARG A 51 2.93 -0.46 -11.33
CA ARG A 51 3.72 -0.70 -12.54
C ARG A 51 3.04 -0.34 -13.87
N ARG A 52 1.75 -0.03 -13.84
CA ARG A 52 0.98 0.37 -15.01
C ARG A 52 1.01 1.89 -15.24
N TYR A 53 1.63 2.67 -14.37
CA TYR A 53 1.63 4.13 -14.41
C TYR A 53 3.06 4.67 -14.46
N ASP A 54 3.22 5.85 -15.06
CA ASP A 54 4.52 6.50 -15.24
C ASP A 54 4.90 7.33 -14.01
N LEU A 55 3.91 7.91 -13.34
CA LEU A 55 4.09 8.64 -12.08
C LEU A 55 3.00 8.26 -11.08
N VAL A 56 3.43 7.94 -9.87
CA VAL A 56 2.57 7.48 -8.78
C VAL A 56 2.78 8.34 -7.55
N GLY A 57 1.70 8.92 -7.02
CA GLY A 57 1.64 9.51 -5.68
C GLY A 57 0.94 8.55 -4.71
N LEU A 58 1.60 8.21 -3.60
CA LEU A 58 1.04 7.32 -2.58
C LEU A 58 0.71 8.10 -1.29
N GLN A 59 -0.42 7.76 -0.65
CA GLN A 59 -0.81 8.30 0.66
C GLN A 59 -0.94 7.21 1.70
N GLU A 60 -0.81 7.60 2.98
CA GLU A 60 -0.81 6.69 4.13
C GLU A 60 0.23 5.56 4.02
N VAL A 61 1.36 5.86 3.41
CA VAL A 61 2.50 4.95 3.35
C VAL A 61 3.15 4.88 4.72
N ASP A 62 3.47 3.67 5.16
CA ASP A 62 4.20 3.44 6.41
C ASP A 62 5.71 3.31 6.15
N GLY A 63 6.52 4.09 6.87
CA GLY A 63 7.98 4.10 6.73
C GLY A 63 8.72 3.07 7.57
N GLY A 64 8.03 2.10 8.19
CA GLY A 64 8.66 1.08 9.04
C GLY A 64 8.27 1.17 10.52
N SER A 65 6.98 1.28 10.82
CA SER A 65 6.44 1.18 12.17
C SER A 65 6.26 -0.28 12.64
N LEU A 66 5.90 -0.47 13.90
CA LEU A 66 5.61 -1.79 14.46
C LEU A 66 4.50 -2.53 13.70
N ARG A 67 3.46 -1.82 13.24
CA ARG A 67 2.32 -2.41 12.49
C ARG A 67 2.71 -2.93 11.10
N SER A 68 3.81 -2.43 10.54
CA SER A 68 4.38 -2.93 9.27
C SER A 68 5.52 -3.92 9.48
N ALA A 69 5.76 -4.35 10.72
CA ALA A 69 6.93 -5.13 11.10
C ALA A 69 8.26 -4.45 10.68
N PHE A 70 8.31 -3.12 10.81
CA PHE A 70 9.45 -2.29 10.43
C PHE A 70 9.78 -2.30 8.93
N LEU A 71 8.82 -2.68 8.09
CA LEU A 71 8.93 -2.61 6.65
C LEU A 71 8.69 -1.18 6.15
N ASP A 72 9.70 -0.59 5.52
CA ASP A 72 9.53 0.61 4.72
C ASP A 72 8.73 0.28 3.45
N GLN A 73 7.46 0.69 3.45
CA GLN A 73 6.54 0.38 2.35
C GLN A 73 6.87 1.17 1.08
N ALA A 74 7.38 2.39 1.19
CA ALA A 74 7.78 3.18 0.04
C ALA A 74 8.93 2.47 -0.68
N ARG A 75 9.95 2.06 0.07
CA ARG A 75 11.08 1.29 -0.46
C ARG A 75 10.64 -0.07 -1.01
N TYR A 76 9.76 -0.78 -0.30
CA TYR A 76 9.25 -2.08 -0.74
C TYR A 76 8.54 -1.97 -2.09
N LEU A 77 7.64 -0.98 -2.24
CA LEU A 77 6.88 -0.74 -3.47
C LEU A 77 7.76 -0.22 -4.61
N ALA A 78 8.80 0.57 -4.31
CA ALA A 78 9.73 1.06 -5.32
C ALA A 78 10.62 -0.05 -5.95
N HIS A 79 10.83 -1.16 -5.23
CA HIS A 79 11.68 -2.26 -5.69
C HIS A 79 10.91 -3.43 -6.33
N ARG A 80 9.57 -3.37 -6.47
CA ARG A 80 8.73 -4.46 -7.02
C ARG A 80 7.89 -4.04 -8.22
#